data_AF-A0A6N2STC5-F1
#
_entry.id   AF-A0A6N2STC5-F1
#
_cell.length_a   1.000
_cell.length_b   1.000
_cell.length_c   1.000
_cell.angle_alpha   90.00
_cell.angle_beta   90.00
_cell.angle_gamma   90.00
#
_symmetry.space_group_name_H-M   'P 1'
#
loop_
_entity.id
_entity.type
_entity.pdbx_description
1 polymer ?
#
loop_
_entity_poly.entity_id
_entity_poly.type
_entity_poly.pdbx_seq_one_letter_code
_entity_poly.pdbx_strand_id
1 'polypeptide(L)'
;MAMTKEEKELLQKKKLTDHMIILCLVTCEGVISRNAYLEKKWGNFHGKHNPYTADRLTWMEYRKKLRFLLQSKYMMKAIIQEVKSCKDKATQKEVEEVIGLINRGDYIIVSDSRQ
;
A
#
# COMPACT_ATOMS: atom_id res chain seq x y z
N MET A 1 -14.18 -4.48 -4.75
CA MET A 1 -14.67 -3.34 -3.95
C MET A 1 -13.48 -2.63 -3.31
N ALA A 2 -13.60 -1.33 -3.03
CA ALA A 2 -12.55 -0.59 -2.30
C ALA A 2 -12.67 -0.90 -0.79
N MET A 3 -11.89 -0.20 0.06
CA MET A 3 -12.13 -0.25 1.52
C MET A 3 -13.62 -0.09 1.82
N THR A 4 -14.15 -0.93 2.72
CA THR A 4 -15.56 -0.88 3.11
C THR A 4 -15.85 0.39 3.91
N LYS A 5 -17.14 0.68 4.12
CA LYS A 5 -17.55 1.80 4.99
C LYS A 5 -17.01 1.62 6.42
N GLU A 6 -17.05 0.40 6.94
CA GLU A 6 -16.55 0.06 8.28
C GLU A 6 -15.04 0.28 8.39
N GLU A 7 -14.28 -0.13 7.38
CA GLU A 7 -12.83 0.10 7.34
C GLU A 7 -12.46 1.57 7.27
N LYS A 8 -13.26 2.37 6.57
CA LYS A 8 -13.08 3.84 6.55
C LYS A 8 -13.37 4.46 7.91
N GLU A 9 -14.39 3.99 8.61
CA GLU A 9 -14.67 4.42 9.99
C GLU A 9 -13.55 4.00 10.96
N LEU A 10 -12.94 2.82 10.76
CA LEU A 10 -11.76 2.41 11.51
C LEU A 10 -10.55 3.29 11.20
N LEU A 11 -10.32 3.62 9.93
CA LEU A 11 -9.23 4.52 9.51
C LEU A 11 -9.34 5.89 10.18
N GLN A 12 -10.55 6.46 10.22
CA GLN A 12 -10.83 7.72 10.92
C GLN A 12 -10.55 7.62 12.43
N LYS A 13 -10.77 6.45 13.02
CA LYS A 13 -10.42 6.13 14.42
C LYS A 13 -8.96 5.72 14.59
N LYS A 14 -8.13 5.86 13.54
CA LYS A 14 -6.71 5.50 13.50
C LYS A 14 -6.45 4.01 13.79
N LYS A 15 -7.42 3.16 13.47
CA LYS A 15 -7.33 1.71 13.61
C LYS A 15 -7.05 1.12 12.23
N LEU A 16 -5.99 0.32 12.14
CA LEU A 16 -5.59 -0.36 10.91
C LEU A 16 -5.84 -1.86 11.06
N THR A 17 -6.58 -2.44 10.12
CA THR A 17 -6.75 -3.89 10.03
C THR A 17 -5.71 -4.50 9.08
N ASP A 18 -5.48 -5.80 9.20
CA ASP A 18 -4.63 -6.53 8.26
C ASP A 18 -5.20 -6.43 6.83
N HIS A 19 -6.53 -6.49 6.66
CA HIS A 19 -7.18 -6.35 5.36
C HIS A 19 -6.94 -4.96 4.73
N MET A 20 -7.06 -3.88 5.50
CA MET A 20 -6.73 -2.52 5.01
C MET A 20 -5.29 -2.43 4.51
N ILE A 21 -4.33 -3.03 5.23
CA ILE A 21 -2.92 -3.04 4.84
C ILE A 21 -2.72 -3.83 3.53
N ILE A 22 -3.41 -4.96 3.35
CA ILE A 22 -3.40 -5.73 2.11
C ILE A 22 -3.97 -4.91 0.94
N LEU A 23 -5.12 -4.25 1.12
CA LEU A 23 -5.71 -3.37 0.11
C LEU A 23 -4.76 -2.23 -0.30
N CYS A 24 -4.04 -1.65 0.65
CA CYS A 24 -3.01 -0.65 0.37
C CYS A 24 -1.82 -1.23 -0.41
N LEU A 25 -1.37 -2.44 -0.06
CA LEU A 25 -0.29 -3.13 -0.78
C LEU A 25 -0.66 -3.41 -2.25
N VAL A 26 -1.89 -3.84 -2.53
CA VAL A 26 -2.38 -4.03 -3.91
C VAL A 26 -2.26 -2.74 -4.72
N THR A 27 -2.65 -1.61 -4.14
CA THR A 27 -2.52 -0.29 -4.75
C THR A 27 -1.06 0.08 -5.01
N CYS A 28 -0.17 -0.17 -4.05
CA CYS A 28 1.26 0.07 -4.23
C CYS A 28 1.82 -0.75 -5.40
N GLU A 29 1.54 -2.05 -5.50
CA GLU A 29 2.06 -2.86 -6.61
C GLU A 29 1.56 -2.36 -7.98
N GLY A 30 0.29 -1.91 -8.05
CA GLY A 30 -0.27 -1.31 -9.26
C GLY A 30 0.42 -0.02 -9.68
N VAL A 31 0.66 0.91 -8.74
CA VAL A 31 1.34 2.18 -9.02
C VAL A 31 2.80 1.94 -9.40
N ILE A 32 3.51 1.10 -8.65
CA ILE A 32 4.92 0.75 -8.93
C ILE A 32 5.04 0.14 -10.33
N SER A 33 4.19 -0.81 -10.69
CA SER A 33 4.24 -1.48 -11.99
C SER A 33 3.94 -0.51 -13.14
N ARG A 34 2.92 0.35 -12.96
CA ARG A 34 2.57 1.38 -13.94
C ARG A 34 3.74 2.36 -14.15
N ASN A 35 4.32 2.87 -13.07
CA ASN A 35 5.43 3.83 -13.16
C ASN A 35 6.70 3.18 -13.69
N ALA A 36 6.98 1.90 -13.40
CA ALA A 36 8.09 1.17 -14.02
C ALA A 36 7.93 1.07 -15.54
N TYR A 37 6.70 0.80 -16.02
CA TYR A 37 6.40 0.80 -17.45
C TYR A 37 6.59 2.20 -18.08
N LEU A 38 6.04 3.24 -17.46
CA LEU A 38 6.15 4.61 -17.96
C LEU A 38 7.60 5.13 -17.94
N GLU A 39 8.37 4.78 -16.90
CA GLU A 39 9.80 5.04 -16.82
C GLU A 39 10.55 4.43 -18.00
N LYS A 40 10.29 3.16 -18.32
CA LYS A 40 10.88 2.49 -19.48
C LYS A 40 10.43 3.13 -20.81
N LYS A 41 9.16 3.50 -20.92
CA LYS A 41 8.57 4.04 -22.16
C LYS A 41 9.03 5.48 -22.45
N TRP A 42 9.12 6.32 -21.43
CA TRP A 42 9.32 7.77 -21.56
C TRP A 42 10.63 8.25 -20.93
N GLY A 43 11.49 7.35 -20.45
CA GLY A 43 12.75 7.70 -19.78
C GLY A 43 13.68 8.54 -20.66
N ASN A 44 13.71 8.28 -21.97
CA ASN A 44 14.51 9.07 -22.91
C ASN A 44 13.99 10.51 -23.08
N PHE A 45 12.69 10.74 -22.84
CA PHE A 45 12.07 12.06 -22.98
C PHE A 45 12.29 12.93 -21.74
N HIS A 46 12.21 12.34 -20.54
CA HIS A 46 12.39 13.08 -19.29
C HIS A 46 13.84 13.14 -18.78
N GLY A 47 14.73 12.31 -19.34
CA GLY A 47 16.14 12.28 -18.95
C GLY A 47 16.33 12.05 -17.44
N LYS A 48 17.17 12.88 -16.80
CA LYS A 48 17.48 12.75 -15.37
C LYS A 48 16.31 13.11 -14.43
N HIS A 49 15.31 13.86 -14.90
CA HIS A 49 14.17 14.30 -14.09
C HIS A 49 12.91 13.49 -14.41
N ASN A 50 13.04 12.17 -14.45
CA ASN A 50 11.93 11.27 -14.76
C ASN A 50 10.93 11.21 -13.58
N PRO A 51 9.71 11.78 -13.73
CA PRO A 51 8.74 11.79 -12.64
C PRO A 51 8.30 10.37 -12.26
N TYR A 52 8.30 9.44 -13.22
CA TYR A 52 7.92 8.05 -12.99
C TYR A 52 8.91 7.32 -12.08
N THR A 53 10.20 7.67 -12.14
CA THR A 53 11.22 7.10 -11.24
C THR A 53 11.00 7.57 -9.80
N ALA A 54 10.80 8.88 -9.60
CA ALA A 54 10.59 9.46 -8.29
C ALA A 54 9.33 8.89 -7.62
N ASP A 55 8.20 8.85 -8.34
CA ASP A 55 6.97 8.25 -7.84
C ASP A 55 7.16 6.77 -7.53
N ARG A 56 7.79 5.99 -8.43
CA ARG A 56 8.03 4.57 -8.20
C ARG A 56 8.80 4.33 -6.89
N LEU A 57 9.83 5.12 -6.62
CA LEU A 57 10.62 5.02 -5.39
C LEU A 57 9.79 5.36 -4.15
N THR A 58 9.01 6.44 -4.18
CA THR A 58 8.09 6.81 -3.08
C THR A 58 7.13 5.66 -2.75
N TRP A 59 6.49 5.09 -3.77
CA TRP A 59 5.54 3.99 -3.59
C TRP A 59 6.22 2.67 -3.17
N MET A 60 7.48 2.44 -3.56
CA MET A 60 8.28 1.33 -3.05
C MET A 60 8.58 1.47 -1.55
N GLU A 61 8.79 2.69 -1.05
CA GLU A 61 8.94 2.94 0.39
C GLU A 61 7.62 2.73 1.15
N TYR A 62 6.49 3.14 0.57
CA TYR A 62 5.17 2.85 1.15
C TYR A 62 4.94 1.35 1.29
N ARG A 63 5.23 0.59 0.22
CA ARG A 63 5.16 -0.87 0.23
C ARG A 63 6.04 -1.50 1.31
N LYS A 64 7.27 -1.01 1.51
CA LYS A 64 8.16 -1.52 2.56
C LYS A 64 7.56 -1.32 3.95
N LYS A 65 7.04 -0.13 4.25
CA LYS A 65 6.39 0.19 5.54
C LYS A 65 5.18 -0.70 5.80
N LEU A 66 4.29 -0.84 4.81
CA LEU A 66 3.10 -1.70 4.92
C LEU A 66 3.47 -3.17 5.14
N ARG A 67 4.46 -3.69 4.40
CA ARG A 67 4.96 -5.07 4.58
C ARG A 67 5.54 -5.30 5.97
N PHE A 68 6.27 -4.31 6.51
CA PHE A 68 6.86 -4.41 7.84
C PHE A 68 5.79 -4.62 8.94
N LEU A 69 4.63 -3.98 8.83
CA LEU A 69 3.53 -4.18 9.80
C LEU A 69 3.02 -5.63 9.82
N LEU A 70 2.86 -6.23 8.63
CA LEU A 70 2.35 -7.60 8.48
C LEU A 70 3.40 -8.67 8.81
N GLN A 71 4.69 -8.36 8.69
CA GLN A 71 5.78 -9.31 8.97
C GLN A 71 5.79 -9.83 10.41
N SER A 72 5.20 -9.11 11.35
CA SER A 72 5.05 -9.56 12.73
C SER A 72 4.12 -10.79 12.87
N LYS A 73 3.22 -11.01 11.91
CA LYS A 73 2.20 -12.06 11.94
C LYS A 73 2.31 -13.06 10.79
N TYR A 74 2.79 -12.63 9.63
CA TYR A 74 2.77 -13.42 8.41
C TYR A 74 4.16 -13.48 7.76
N MET A 75 4.50 -14.65 7.23
CA MET A 75 5.67 -14.78 6.36
C MET A 75 5.49 -13.95 5.09
N MET A 76 6.59 -13.40 4.56
CA MET A 76 6.59 -12.61 3.33
C MET A 76 5.92 -13.33 2.15
N LYS A 77 6.12 -14.64 2.01
CA LYS A 77 5.50 -15.45 0.95
C LYS A 77 3.97 -15.43 1.04
N ALA A 78 3.41 -15.51 2.24
CA ALA A 78 1.97 -15.45 2.47
C ALA A 78 1.42 -14.06 2.12
N ILE A 79 2.09 -12.99 2.56
CA ILE A 79 1.73 -11.61 2.21
C ILE A 79 1.70 -11.42 0.69
N ILE A 80 2.72 -11.90 -0.03
CA ILE A 80 2.79 -11.80 -1.49
C ILE A 80 1.65 -12.57 -2.16
N GLN A 81 1.30 -13.75 -1.65
CA GLN A 81 0.21 -14.56 -2.19
C GLN A 81 -1.15 -13.87 -1.99
N GLU A 82 -1.42 -13.33 -0.80
CA GLU A 82 -2.65 -12.58 -0.50
C GLU A 82 -2.78 -11.32 -1.34
N VAL A 83 -1.70 -10.54 -1.49
CA VAL A 83 -1.73 -9.34 -2.35
C VAL A 83 -2.00 -9.71 -3.81
N LYS A 84 -1.53 -10.86 -4.29
CA LYS A 84 -1.78 -11.32 -5.67
C LYS A 84 -3.20 -11.84 -5.88
N SER A 85 -3.79 -12.51 -4.88
CA SER A 85 -5.15 -13.06 -4.96
C SER A 85 -6.22 -11.99 -4.74
N CYS A 86 -5.88 -10.90 -4.04
CA CYS A 86 -6.79 -9.80 -3.75
C CYS A 86 -7.15 -9.03 -5.04
N LYS A 87 -8.46 -9.04 -5.36
CA LYS A 87 -9.02 -8.30 -6.52
C LYS A 87 -9.36 -6.84 -6.19
N ASP A 88 -9.31 -6.53 -4.90
CA ASP A 88 -9.77 -5.30 -4.30
C ASP A 88 -8.56 -4.44 -3.93
N LYS A 89 -8.77 -3.13 -3.86
CA LYS A 89 -7.65 -2.20 -3.59
C LYS A 89 -8.12 -0.90 -2.97
N ALA A 90 -7.24 -0.30 -2.18
CA ALA A 90 -7.43 1.04 -1.67
C ALA A 90 -7.28 2.09 -2.78
N THR A 91 -7.87 3.26 -2.60
CA THR A 91 -7.52 4.44 -3.39
C THR A 91 -6.12 4.93 -3.01
N GLN A 92 -5.45 5.69 -3.89
CA GLN A 92 -4.14 6.24 -3.55
C GLN A 92 -4.19 7.17 -2.34
N LYS A 93 -5.26 7.96 -2.21
CA LYS A 93 -5.50 8.84 -1.06
C LYS A 93 -5.59 8.07 0.26
N GLU A 94 -6.31 6.94 0.27
CA GLU A 94 -6.39 6.07 1.45
C GLU A 94 -5.02 5.49 1.81
N VAL A 95 -4.19 5.12 0.82
CA VAL A 95 -2.81 4.67 1.09
C VAL A 95 -1.98 5.78 1.73
N GLU A 96 -2.04 6.99 1.21
CA GLU A 96 -1.31 8.14 1.75
C GLU A 96 -1.76 8.48 3.18
N GLU A 97 -3.05 8.38 3.47
CA GLU A 97 -3.59 8.55 4.82
C GLU A 97 -3.04 7.51 5.80
N VAL A 98 -3.07 6.23 5.42
CA VAL A 98 -2.50 5.11 6.19
C VAL A 98 -1.00 5.32 6.42
N ILE A 99 -0.24 5.66 5.38
CA ILE A 99 1.20 5.96 5.50
C ILE A 99 1.45 7.16 6.39
N GLY A 100 0.60 8.18 6.33
CA GLY A 100 0.66 9.34 7.22
C GLY A 100 0.52 8.94 8.69
N LEU A 101 -0.42 8.06 9.03
CA LEU A 101 -0.58 7.52 10.38
C LEU A 101 0.66 6.72 10.80
N ILE A 102 1.18 5.85 9.92
CA ILE A 102 2.38 5.05 10.18
C ILE A 102 3.59 5.93 10.47
N ASN A 103 3.80 6.98 9.67
CA ASN A 103 4.92 7.91 9.84
C ASN A 103 4.85 8.68 11.15
N ARG A 104 3.63 8.98 11.63
CA ARG A 104 3.41 9.65 12.92
C ARG A 104 3.45 8.70 14.12
N GLY A 105 3.44 7.38 13.89
CA GLY A 105 3.26 6.39 14.95
C GLY A 105 1.88 6.45 15.61
N ASP A 106 0.90 7.07 14.95
CA ASP A 106 -0.41 7.42 15.49
C ASP A 106 -1.47 6.46 14.95
N TYR A 107 -1.33 5.18 15.28
CA TYR A 107 -2.26 4.13 14.86
C TYR A 107 -2.25 2.95 15.83
N ILE A 108 -3.33 2.18 15.80
CA ILE A 108 -3.43 0.89 16.49
C ILE A 108 -3.73 -0.19 15.45
N ILE A 109 -2.94 -1.26 15.46
CA ILE A 109 -3.26 -2.45 14.66
C ILE A 109 -4.35 -3.22 15.39
N VAL A 110 -5.48 -3.43 14.73
CA VAL A 110 -6.56 -4.28 15.21
C VAL A 110 -6.54 -5.57 14.40
N SER A 111 -6.54 -6.71 15.08
CA SER A 111 -6.68 -8.01 14.43
C SER A 111 -8.10 -8.14 13.90
N ASP A 112 -8.25 -8.36 12.59
CA ASP A 112 -9.52 -8.85 12.06
C ASP A 112 -9.75 -10.25 12.64
N SER A 113 -10.84 -10.43 13.38
CA SER A 113 -11.25 -11.72 13.96
C SER A 113 -11.81 -12.69 12.90
N ARG A 114 -11.20 -12.74 11.72
CA ARG A 114 -11.49 -13.76 10.71
C ARG A 114 -10.66 -15.00 11.03
N GLN A 115 -11.01 -15.66 12.15
CA GLN A 115 -10.73 -17.07 12.39
C GLN A 115 -12.01 -17.85 12.12
#